data_AF-A8ZQN2-F1
#
_entry.id   AF-A8ZQN2-F1
#
_cell.length_a   1.000
_cell.length_b   1.000
_cell.length_c   1.000
_cell.angle_alpha   90.00
_cell.angle_beta   90.00
_cell.angle_gamma   90.00
#
_symmetry.space_group_name_H-M   'P 1'
#
loop_
_entity.id
_entity.type
_entity.pdbx_description
1 polymer ?
#
loop_
_entity_poly.entity_id
_entity_poly.type
_entity_poly.pdbx_seq_one_letter_code
_entity_poly.pdbx_strand_id
1 'polypeptide(L)'
;MVHIPNLTQQQLELLRIAKKHSVEELQLSYEFPVVDSSELRNGHPPFIQELIDLHLIQVREVETSMLASAFQQSSWAEFCEDLDYPTQADWDRWRKRFIAQLGEGIEQLMTPGKELGQFTKVWIREIRLQAVQPSNL
;
A
#
# COMPACT_ATOMS: atom_id res chain seq x y z
N MET A 1 -5.59 -22.35 26.44
CA MET A 1 -6.47 -21.22 26.06
C MET A 1 -6.17 -20.88 24.62
N VAL A 2 -7.15 -20.93 23.73
CA VAL A 2 -6.97 -20.51 22.34
C VAL A 2 -7.00 -18.97 22.33
N HIS A 3 -5.85 -18.35 22.11
CA HIS A 3 -5.77 -16.90 21.96
C HIS A 3 -6.25 -16.55 20.56
N ILE A 4 -7.47 -16.01 20.44
CA ILE A 4 -7.99 -15.52 19.16
C ILE A 4 -7.45 -14.10 18.98
N PRO A 5 -6.57 -13.84 18.01
CA PRO A 5 -6.07 -12.49 17.77
C PRO A 5 -7.22 -11.58 17.30
N ASN A 6 -7.27 -10.37 17.84
CA ASN A 6 -8.18 -9.32 17.35
C ASN A 6 -7.59 -8.74 16.06
N LEU A 7 -8.06 -9.26 14.92
CA LEU A 7 -7.64 -8.80 13.60
C LEU A 7 -8.51 -7.63 13.12
N THR A 8 -7.90 -6.69 12.41
CA THR A 8 -8.63 -5.61 11.74
C THR A 8 -9.46 -6.16 10.57
N GLN A 9 -10.44 -5.39 10.10
CA GLN A 9 -11.25 -5.78 8.93
C GLN A 9 -10.38 -6.01 7.68
N GLN A 10 -9.33 -5.20 7.49
CA GLN A 10 -8.38 -5.37 6.38
C GLN A 10 -7.61 -6.69 6.49
N GLN A 11 -7.13 -7.05 7.68
CA GLN A 11 -6.44 -8.30 7.94
C GLN A 11 -7.35 -9.52 7.73
N LEU A 12 -8.60 -9.45 8.19
CA LEU A 12 -9.59 -10.52 7.98
C LEU A 12 -9.90 -10.74 6.51
N GLU A 13 -10.08 -9.67 5.74
CA GLU A 13 -10.36 -9.78 4.31
C GLU A 13 -9.13 -10.33 3.56
N LEU A 14 -7.93 -9.87 3.89
CA LEU A 14 -6.69 -10.41 3.33
C LEU A 14 -6.57 -11.92 3.59
N LEU A 15 -6.80 -12.38 4.83
CA LEU A 15 -6.79 -13.80 5.17
C LEU A 15 -7.88 -14.58 4.45
N ARG A 16 -9.08 -14.01 4.31
CA ARG A 16 -10.18 -14.65 3.57
C ARG A 16 -9.79 -14.88 2.12
N ILE A 17 -9.21 -13.88 1.46
CA ILE A 17 -8.76 -14.00 0.07
C ILE A 17 -7.60 -15.00 -0.01
N ALA A 18 -6.59 -14.88 0.85
CA ALA A 18 -5.46 -15.80 0.87
C ALA A 18 -5.88 -17.27 1.09
N LYS A 19 -6.89 -17.53 1.94
CA LYS A 19 -7.44 -18.87 2.14
C LYS A 19 -8.29 -19.37 0.97
N LYS A 20 -9.01 -18.47 0.28
CA LYS A 20 -9.77 -18.81 -0.93
C LYS A 20 -8.82 -19.27 -2.04
N HIS A 21 -7.62 -18.70 -2.10
CA HIS A 21 -6.57 -19.04 -3.05
C HIS A 21 -5.49 -19.91 -2.39
N SER A 22 -5.86 -20.91 -1.58
CA SER A 22 -4.92 -21.70 -0.76
C SER A 22 -3.86 -22.50 -1.53
N VAL A 23 -4.02 -22.66 -2.84
CA VAL A 23 -3.07 -23.36 -3.72
C VAL A 23 -2.14 -22.38 -4.44
N GLU A 24 -2.47 -21.09 -4.46
CA GLU A 24 -1.78 -20.07 -5.25
C GLU A 24 -1.19 -18.98 -4.34
N GLU A 25 0.00 -18.51 -4.69
CA GLU A 25 0.59 -17.33 -4.05
C GLU A 25 -0.11 -16.06 -4.55
N LEU A 26 -0.68 -15.29 -3.63
CA LEU A 26 -1.31 -14.03 -3.92
C LEU A 26 -0.24 -12.96 -4.15
N GLN A 27 -0.29 -12.29 -5.30
CA GLN A 27 0.59 -11.15 -5.59
C GLN A 27 0.02 -9.89 -4.97
N LEU A 28 0.82 -9.19 -4.16
CA LEU A 28 0.46 -7.90 -3.60
C LEU A 28 1.61 -6.93 -3.79
N SER A 29 1.28 -5.65 -3.93
CA SER A 29 2.24 -4.57 -3.86
C SER A 29 1.79 -3.53 -2.85
N TYR A 30 2.74 -2.88 -2.20
CA TYR A 30 2.47 -1.71 -1.37
C TYR A 30 3.52 -0.62 -1.63
N GLU A 31 3.08 0.62 -1.47
CA GLU A 31 3.87 1.83 -1.67
C GLU A 31 4.46 2.30 -0.34
N PHE A 32 5.74 2.69 -0.36
CA PHE A 32 6.39 3.41 0.72
C PHE A 32 6.95 4.74 0.22
N PRO A 33 6.82 5.81 1.01
CA PRO A 33 7.43 7.08 0.68
C PRO A 33 8.96 6.97 0.73
N VAL A 34 9.61 7.67 -0.20
CA VAL A 34 11.07 7.87 -0.17
C VAL A 34 11.37 8.92 0.88
N VAL A 35 12.06 8.54 1.95
CA VAL A 35 12.55 9.46 2.99
C VAL A 35 14.03 9.77 2.67
N ASP A 36 14.56 10.91 3.10
CA ASP A 36 15.84 11.51 2.65
C ASP A 36 17.08 10.59 2.62
N SER A 37 17.05 9.44 3.30
CA SER A 37 17.95 8.32 3.04
C SER A 37 17.32 7.41 2.00
N SER A 38 17.94 7.26 0.82
CA SER A 38 17.55 6.27 -0.21
C SER A 38 17.56 4.80 0.27
N GLU A 39 17.71 4.58 1.57
CA GLU A 39 17.58 3.31 2.24
C GLU A 39 16.14 2.83 2.17
N LEU A 40 16.00 1.63 1.63
CA LEU A 40 14.76 0.90 1.65
C LEU A 40 14.34 0.69 3.11
N ARG A 41 13.11 1.06 3.46
CA ARG A 41 12.56 0.67 4.76
C ARG A 41 12.48 -0.85 4.81
N ASN A 42 13.31 -1.47 5.63
CA ASN A 42 13.25 -2.91 5.86
C ASN A 42 11.98 -3.23 6.67
N GLY A 43 11.27 -4.29 6.27
CA GLY A 43 10.04 -4.74 6.93
C GLY A 43 8.77 -4.51 6.12
N HIS A 44 7.70 -5.19 6.53
CA HIS A 44 6.38 -5.10 5.93
C HIS A 44 5.52 -4.02 6.62
N PRO A 45 4.47 -3.50 5.97
CA PRO A 45 3.47 -2.67 6.64
C PRO A 45 2.95 -3.35 7.92
N PRO A 46 2.68 -2.61 9.01
CA PRO A 46 2.31 -3.20 10.30
C PRO A 46 1.17 -4.24 10.21
N PHE A 47 0.14 -3.95 9.40
CA PHE A 47 -0.99 -4.88 9.24
C PHE A 47 -0.60 -6.23 8.61
N ILE A 48 0.44 -6.27 7.76
CA ILE A 48 0.99 -7.50 7.18
C ILE A 48 1.95 -8.15 8.18
N GLN A 49 2.82 -7.36 8.82
CA GLN A 49 3.80 -7.86 9.79
C GLN A 49 3.12 -8.61 10.93
N GLU A 50 2.04 -8.07 11.49
CA GLU A 50 1.25 -8.73 12.55
C GLU A 50 0.72 -10.10 12.11
N LEU A 51 0.31 -10.26 10.85
CA LEU A 51 -0.18 -11.53 10.32
C LEU A 51 0.94 -12.56 10.15
N ILE A 52 2.16 -12.11 9.82
CA ILE A 52 3.36 -12.94 9.76
C ILE A 52 3.74 -13.39 11.18
N ASP A 53 3.76 -12.46 12.13
CA ASP A 53 4.13 -12.73 13.52
C ASP A 53 3.15 -13.72 14.19
N LEU A 54 1.87 -13.63 13.84
CA LEU A 54 0.83 -14.58 14.24
C LEU A 54 0.86 -15.92 13.48
N HIS A 55 1.81 -16.10 12.56
CA HIS A 55 1.96 -17.29 11.72
C HIS A 55 0.69 -17.61 10.90
N LEU A 56 -0.08 -16.59 10.52
CA LEU A 56 -1.31 -16.76 9.73
C LEU A 56 -1.04 -16.70 8.23
N ILE A 57 0.06 -16.05 7.83
CA ILE A 57 0.53 -15.95 6.44
C ILE A 57 2.04 -16.19 6.37
N GLN A 58 2.48 -16.60 5.20
CA GLN A 58 3.88 -16.54 4.78
C GLN A 58 4.00 -15.53 3.65
N VAL A 59 5.09 -14.77 3.67
CA VAL A 59 5.36 -13.73 2.69
C VAL A 59 6.76 -13.93 2.12
N ARG A 60 6.88 -13.79 0.81
CA ARG A 60 8.14 -13.75 0.07
C ARG A 60 8.23 -12.44 -0.69
N GLU A 61 9.34 -11.74 -0.53
CA GLU A 61 9.64 -10.56 -1.35
C GLU A 61 10.05 -10.99 -2.76
N VAL A 62 9.49 -10.33 -3.78
CA VAL A 62 9.78 -10.59 -5.20
C VAL A 62 10.76 -9.56 -5.73
N GLU A 63 10.35 -8.30 -5.65
CA GLU A 63 11.07 -7.18 -6.23
C GLU A 63 10.79 -5.92 -5.41
N THR A 64 11.73 -4.97 -5.43
CA THR A 64 11.48 -3.62 -4.97
C THR A 64 12.01 -2.63 -6.01
N SER A 65 11.15 -1.71 -6.43
CA SER A 65 11.45 -0.71 -7.46
C SER A 65 11.04 0.69 -7.00
N MET A 66 11.67 1.73 -7.55
CA MET A 66 11.28 3.12 -7.30
C MET A 66 10.49 3.66 -8.50
N LEU A 67 9.20 3.89 -8.32
CA LEU A 67 8.27 4.29 -9.38
C LEU A 67 7.38 5.45 -8.94
N ALA A 68 6.65 6.05 -9.88
CA ALA A 68 5.62 7.03 -9.57
C ALA A 68 4.48 6.37 -8.78
N SER A 69 3.99 7.04 -7.74
CA SER A 69 2.88 6.53 -6.91
C SER A 69 1.64 6.21 -7.74
N ALA A 70 1.20 4.96 -7.71
CA ALA A 70 -0.05 4.54 -8.33
C ALA A 70 -1.23 5.06 -7.50
N PHE A 71 -1.11 5.13 -6.18
CA PHE A 71 -2.13 5.72 -5.30
C PHE A 71 -2.43 7.18 -5.67
N GLN A 72 -1.39 8.01 -5.87
CA GLN A 72 -1.59 9.40 -6.31
C GLN A 72 -2.18 9.47 -7.72
N GLN A 73 -1.75 8.60 -8.63
CA GLN A 73 -2.29 8.53 -9.99
C GLN A 73 -3.78 8.18 -9.99
N SER A 74 -4.19 7.17 -9.23
CA SER A 74 -5.59 6.77 -9.07
C SER A 74 -6.41 7.88 -8.44
N SER A 75 -5.93 8.50 -7.36
CA SER A 75 -6.62 9.62 -6.71
C SER A 75 -6.77 10.84 -7.64
N TRP A 76 -5.75 11.12 -8.46
CA TRP A 76 -5.84 12.17 -9.48
C TRP A 76 -6.84 11.81 -10.57
N ALA A 77 -6.82 10.57 -11.06
CA ALA A 77 -7.75 10.09 -12.09
C ALA A 77 -9.21 10.17 -11.61
N GLU A 78 -9.49 9.77 -10.37
CA GLU A 78 -10.81 9.92 -9.73
C GLU A 78 -11.22 11.39 -9.64
N PHE A 79 -10.30 12.29 -9.27
CA PHE A 79 -10.59 13.72 -9.24
C PHE A 79 -10.89 14.29 -10.64
N CYS A 80 -10.30 13.71 -11.68
CA CYS A 80 -10.48 14.14 -13.06
C CYS A 80 -11.67 13.49 -13.77
N GLU A 81 -12.42 12.58 -13.15
CA GLU A 81 -13.50 11.84 -13.81
C GLU A 81 -14.55 12.79 -14.43
N ASP A 82 -14.82 13.91 -13.78
CA ASP A 82 -15.78 14.94 -14.23
C ASP A 82 -15.13 16.12 -15.00
N LEU A 83 -13.84 16.01 -15.37
CA LEU A 83 -13.07 17.08 -16.00
C LEU A 83 -12.64 16.70 -17.43
N ASP A 84 -13.22 17.35 -18.45
CA ASP A 84 -12.87 17.10 -19.85
C ASP A 84 -11.39 17.42 -20.19
N TYR A 85 -10.86 18.49 -19.61
CA TYR A 85 -9.47 18.93 -19.80
C TYR A 85 -8.90 19.51 -18.50
N PRO A 86 -8.23 18.68 -17.67
CA PRO A 86 -7.69 19.12 -16.39
C PRO A 86 -6.67 20.26 -16.57
N THR A 87 -6.86 21.34 -15.82
CA THR A 87 -5.96 22.51 -15.85
C THR A 87 -4.92 22.47 -14.72
N GLN A 88 -3.93 23.36 -14.79
CA GLN A 88 -2.99 23.56 -13.67
C GLN A 88 -3.70 23.97 -12.36
N ALA A 89 -4.81 24.72 -12.46
CA ALA A 89 -5.59 25.12 -11.29
C ALA A 89 -6.31 23.92 -10.63
N ASP A 90 -6.77 22.96 -11.45
CA ASP A 90 -7.38 21.72 -10.99
C ASP A 90 -6.34 20.83 -10.29
N TRP A 91 -5.15 20.72 -10.87
CA TRP A 91 -4.00 20.04 -10.26
C TRP A 91 -3.64 20.63 -8.89
N ASP A 92 -3.48 21.95 -8.80
CA ASP A 92 -3.14 22.61 -7.54
C ASP A 92 -4.25 22.44 -6.49
N ARG A 93 -5.52 22.40 -6.91
CA ARG A 93 -6.67 22.16 -6.04
C ARG A 93 -6.66 20.73 -5.50
N TRP A 94 -6.52 19.74 -6.38
CA TRP A 94 -6.42 18.34 -5.98
C TRP A 94 -5.23 18.14 -5.05
N ARG A 95 -4.04 18.65 -5.42
CA ARG A 95 -2.80 18.52 -4.63
C ARG A 95 -2.97 19.04 -3.20
N LYS A 96 -3.60 20.22 -3.04
CA LYS A 96 -3.88 20.78 -1.71
C LYS A 96 -4.82 19.89 -0.89
N ARG A 97 -5.88 19.37 -1.51
CA ARG A 97 -6.83 18.45 -0.86
C ARG A 97 -6.16 17.14 -0.47
N PHE A 98 -5.39 16.56 -1.39
CA PHE A 98 -4.63 15.33 -1.18
C PHE A 98 -3.65 15.48 0.00
N ILE A 99 -2.85 16.55 0.03
CA ILE A 99 -1.94 16.83 1.15
C ILE A 99 -2.70 17.04 2.46
N ALA A 100 -3.84 17.74 2.44
CA ALA A 100 -4.65 17.97 3.64
C ALA A 100 -5.22 16.65 4.20
N GLN A 101 -5.67 15.73 3.35
CA GLN A 101 -6.13 14.39 3.75
C GLN A 101 -5.02 13.55 4.40
N LEU A 102 -3.75 13.77 4.02
CA LEU A 102 -2.60 13.08 4.62
C LEU A 102 -2.22 13.64 6.00
N GLY A 103 -2.69 14.85 6.36
CA GLY A 103 -2.36 15.54 7.61
C GLY A 103 -2.93 14.91 8.89
N GLU A 104 -3.77 13.87 8.77
CA GLU A 104 -4.44 13.20 9.90
C GLU A 104 -3.69 11.91 10.37
N GLY A 105 -2.36 11.91 10.34
CA GLY A 105 -1.56 10.90 11.05
C GLY A 105 -0.63 10.00 10.22
N ILE A 106 -0.21 10.42 9.02
CA ILE A 106 0.80 9.69 8.24
C ILE A 106 2.14 10.43 8.32
N GLU A 107 3.11 9.85 9.04
CA GLU A 107 4.42 10.48 9.34
C GLU A 107 5.36 10.65 8.14
N GLN A 108 4.97 10.24 6.93
CA GLN A 108 5.80 10.43 5.74
C GLN A 108 4.95 10.93 4.57
N LEU A 109 5.12 12.22 4.30
CA LEU A 109 4.43 12.93 3.23
C LEU A 109 4.96 12.49 1.86
N MET A 110 4.08 11.90 1.06
CA MET A 110 4.30 11.83 -0.39
C MET A 110 3.96 13.19 -0.98
N THR A 111 4.97 14.01 -1.29
CA THR A 111 4.74 15.36 -1.85
C THR A 111 4.52 15.28 -3.35
N PRO A 112 3.32 15.61 -3.89
CA PRO A 112 3.07 15.53 -5.32
C PRO A 112 4.04 16.42 -6.10
N GLY A 113 4.33 16.04 -7.35
CA GLY A 113 5.23 16.79 -8.23
C GLY A 113 4.69 18.20 -8.52
N LYS A 114 5.58 19.08 -8.99
CA LYS A 114 5.25 20.49 -9.21
C LYS A 114 4.57 20.73 -10.56
N GLU A 115 4.77 19.85 -11.53
CA GLU A 115 4.19 19.96 -12.87
C GLU A 115 2.96 19.06 -13.01
N LEU A 116 2.09 19.40 -13.98
CA LEU A 116 0.91 18.61 -14.31
C LEU A 116 1.32 17.17 -14.67
N GLY A 117 0.80 16.18 -13.93
CA GLY A 117 1.11 14.76 -14.15
C GLY A 117 2.43 14.28 -13.55
N GLN A 118 3.15 15.10 -12.79
CA GLN A 118 4.27 14.61 -11.99
C GLN A 118 3.78 14.09 -10.63
N PHE A 119 4.04 12.82 -10.36
CA PHE A 119 3.72 12.17 -9.09
C PHE A 119 4.98 11.94 -8.26
N THR A 120 4.82 11.84 -6.93
CA THR A 120 5.93 11.50 -6.05
C THR A 120 6.47 10.13 -6.40
N LYS A 121 7.80 10.00 -6.39
CA LYS A 121 8.42 8.67 -6.43
C LYS A 121 8.27 7.98 -5.09
N VAL A 122 7.88 6.72 -5.13
CA VAL A 122 7.74 5.82 -4.00
C VAL A 122 8.50 4.54 -4.27
N TRP A 123 8.89 3.87 -3.19
CA TRP A 123 9.29 2.48 -3.26
C TRP A 123 8.03 1.63 -3.40
N ILE A 124 7.97 0.80 -4.44
CA ILE A 124 6.95 -0.23 -4.61
C ILE A 124 7.62 -1.55 -4.28
N ARG A 125 7.13 -2.22 -3.24
CA ARG A 125 7.56 -3.58 -2.92
C ARG A 125 6.51 -4.58 -3.34
N GLU A 126 6.92 -5.51 -4.19
CA GLU A 126 6.10 -6.64 -4.60
C GLU A 126 6.37 -7.84 -3.71
N ILE A 127 5.30 -8.46 -3.23
CA ILE A 127 5.35 -9.67 -2.42
C ILE A 127 4.43 -10.75 -2.97
N ARG A 128 4.80 -11.99 -2.66
CA ARG A 128 3.96 -13.18 -2.76
C ARG A 128 3.52 -13.56 -1.36
N LEU A 129 2.23 -13.76 -1.18
CA LEU A 129 1.62 -14.08 0.09
C LEU A 129 0.82 -15.37 -0.02
N GLN A 130 0.93 -16.24 0.99
CA GLN A 130 0.07 -17.42 1.12
C GLN A 130 -0.43 -17.57 2.55
N ALA A 131 -1.66 -18.06 2.71
CA ALA A 131 -2.19 -18.40 4.02
C ALA A 131 -1.46 -19.64 4.57
N VAL A 132 -1.08 -19.60 5.84
CA VAL A 132 -0.56 -20.79 6.53
C VAL A 132 -1.75 -21.65 6.93
N GLN A 133 -1.79 -22.89 6.44
CA GLN A 133 -2.72 -23.87 7.00
C GLN A 133 -2.19 -24.34 8.36
N PRO A 134 -3.04 -24.41 9.40
CA PRO A 134 -2.63 -25.07 10.63
C PRO A 134 -2.26 -26.51 10.29
N SER A 135 -1.04 -26.90 10.62
CA SER A 135 -0.60 -28.28 10.49
C SER A 135 -1.44 -29.12 11.44
N ASN A 136 -2.27 -30.02 10.90
CA ASN A 136 -2.80 -31.14 11.67
C ASN A 136 -1.63 -32.10 11.91
N LEU A 137 -0.75 -31.77 12.86
CA LEU A 137 0.24 -32.69 13.42
C LEU A 137 -0.25 -33.17 14.79
#